data_AF-A0A176W7A6-F1
#
_entry.id   AF-A0A176W7A6-F1
#
_cell.length_a   1.000
_cell.length_b   1.000
_cell.length_c   1.000
_cell.angle_alpha   90.00
_cell.angle_beta   90.00
_cell.angle_gamma   90.00
#
_symmetry.space_group_name_H-M   'P 1'
#
loop_
_entity.id
_entity.type
_entity.pdbx_description
1 polymer ?
#
loop_
_entity_poly.entity_id
_entity_poly.type
_entity_poly.pdbx_seq_one_letter_code
_entity_poly.pdbx_strand_id
1 'polypeptide(L)'
;MDVVEISEAADDIKELDDDLKPARTDDIKELDDDLKPARTGNVFNATAHVVTAVIGSGVLGLPWSIAQLGWVAGVIMLVFFALATLYTSALLADCYRDPVTGKRSYTYMDAVNCHLGKKQVYLCAIAQYLNLLCTSIGYTITTATSMVAVKRALCFHTNGHDAHCHVSNIPWMIVFGGIQIFLSQLPDFSHLKFVSIVAAIMSAIYSFIGVGLSIARMAIRNVSGPVWGTQLSPAAKTWSVFQALGNIAFAYSFSMVLIEIQDTLRGTPKYAPETVTMKKGTKWGIGITTAFYTSVGCLGFAAFGQHAPGSVEGIQSSVKGTKLFHTKN
;
A
#
# COMPACT_ATOMS: atom_id res chain seq x y z
N MET A 1 -5.25 4.04 70.43
CA MET A 1 -4.53 3.51 69.27
C MET A 1 -3.96 2.20 69.69
N ASP A 2 -4.69 1.14 69.37
CA ASP A 2 -4.31 -0.22 69.70
C ASP A 2 -3.17 -0.67 68.77
N VAL A 3 -2.37 -1.63 69.23
CA VAL A 3 -1.17 -2.14 68.51
C VAL A 3 -1.51 -2.64 67.09
N VAL A 4 -2.77 -3.00 66.86
CA VAL A 4 -3.32 -3.44 65.55
C VAL A 4 -3.44 -2.26 64.56
N GLU A 5 -3.94 -1.10 65.00
CA GLU A 5 -4.04 0.11 64.15
C GLU A 5 -2.67 0.62 63.71
N ILE A 6 -1.65 0.45 64.55
CA ILE A 6 -0.27 0.85 64.24
C ILE A 6 0.36 -0.12 63.21
N SER A 7 -0.02 -1.39 63.25
CA SER A 7 0.42 -2.40 62.28
C SER A 7 -0.20 -2.16 60.91
N GLU A 8 -1.51 -1.93 60.84
CA GLU A 8 -2.22 -1.65 59.58
C GLU A 8 -1.70 -0.36 58.94
N ALA A 9 -1.53 0.72 59.71
CA ALA A 9 -0.96 1.96 59.20
C ALA A 9 0.50 1.79 58.71
N ALA A 10 1.28 0.89 59.32
CA ALA A 10 2.65 0.62 58.90
C ALA A 10 2.72 -0.24 57.61
N ASP A 11 1.74 -1.12 57.41
CA ASP A 11 1.61 -1.91 56.19
C ASP A 11 1.09 -1.04 55.03
N ASP A 12 0.13 -0.14 55.27
CA ASP A 12 -0.34 0.85 54.29
C ASP A 12 0.79 1.80 53.83
N ILE A 13 1.65 2.24 54.76
CA ILE A 13 2.82 3.08 54.44
C ILE A 13 3.85 2.29 53.61
N LYS A 14 4.02 0.99 53.87
CA LYS A 14 4.89 0.13 53.07
C LYS A 14 4.35 -0.09 51.66
N GLU A 15 3.04 -0.22 51.51
CA GLU A 15 2.39 -0.38 50.20
C GLU A 15 2.52 0.91 49.37
N LEU A 16 2.34 2.07 50.01
CA LEU A 16 2.57 3.39 49.40
C LEU A 16 4.05 3.65 49.01
N ASP A 17 5.02 3.12 49.76
CA ASP A 17 6.46 3.25 49.46
C ASP A 17 6.91 2.27 48.35
N ASP A 18 6.25 1.11 48.24
CA ASP A 18 6.47 0.15 47.15
C ASP A 18 5.91 0.65 45.81
N ASP A 19 4.81 1.40 45.82
CA ASP A 19 4.26 2.12 44.67
C ASP A 19 5.10 3.37 44.28
N LEU A 20 5.89 3.91 45.21
CA LEU A 20 6.81 5.03 44.99
C LEU A 20 8.24 4.60 44.62
N LYS A 21 8.45 3.33 44.26
CA LYS A 21 9.76 2.90 43.74
C LYS A 21 10.08 3.69 42.46
N PRO A 22 11.23 4.41 42.40
CA PRO A 22 11.66 5.00 41.14
C PRO A 22 11.79 3.86 40.12
N ALA A 23 11.13 3.99 38.98
CA ALA A 23 11.24 3.06 37.86
C ALA A 23 12.72 2.70 37.66
N ARG A 24 13.02 1.40 37.54
CA ARG A 24 14.41 0.92 37.45
C ARG A 24 15.09 1.70 36.34
N THR A 25 16.32 2.16 36.55
CA THR A 25 17.04 3.04 35.61
C THR A 25 17.21 2.45 34.20
N ASP A 26 16.95 1.15 34.05
CA ASP A 26 16.90 0.44 32.77
C ASP A 26 15.52 0.55 32.09
N ASP A 27 14.41 0.66 32.83
CA ASP A 27 13.05 0.85 32.30
C ASP A 27 12.90 2.25 31.66
N ILE A 28 13.56 3.26 32.22
CA ILE A 28 13.57 4.64 31.69
C ILE A 28 14.35 4.74 30.37
N LYS A 29 15.29 3.81 30.10
CA LYS A 29 16.01 3.76 28.82
C LYS A 29 15.19 3.17 27.67
N GLU A 30 14.05 2.55 27.98
CA GLU A 30 13.15 1.93 27.01
C GLU A 30 11.94 2.80 26.65
N LEU A 31 11.84 4.03 27.15
CA LEU A 31 10.76 4.96 26.82
C LEU A 31 11.23 6.06 25.85
N ASP A 32 10.33 6.46 24.95
CA ASP A 32 10.49 7.61 24.06
C ASP A 32 10.21 8.94 24.81
N ASP A 33 10.39 10.05 24.10
CA ASP A 33 10.16 11.42 24.60
C ASP A 33 8.71 11.73 24.97
N ASP A 34 7.76 10.89 24.56
CA ASP A 34 6.34 10.93 24.93
C ASP A 34 5.96 9.94 26.04
N LEU A 35 6.95 9.36 26.74
CA LEU A 35 6.80 8.37 27.82
C LEU A 35 6.09 7.07 27.38
N LYS A 36 6.06 6.78 26.09
CA LYS A 36 5.59 5.50 25.53
C LYS A 36 6.77 4.54 25.27
N PRO A 37 6.52 3.22 25.14
CA PRO A 37 7.56 2.27 24.74
C PRO A 37 8.33 2.73 23.50
N ALA A 38 9.66 2.64 23.56
CA ALA A 38 10.54 3.19 22.54
C ALA A 38 10.27 2.57 21.18
N ARG A 39 9.98 3.42 20.20
CA ARG A 39 9.78 3.02 18.81
C ARG A 39 11.09 2.50 18.24
N THR A 40 11.03 1.39 17.50
CA THR A 40 12.24 0.72 16.99
C THR A 40 12.47 0.88 15.49
N GLY A 41 11.55 1.53 14.76
CA GLY A 41 11.60 1.70 13.31
C GLY A 41 12.83 2.48 12.83
N ASN A 42 13.34 2.12 11.65
CA ASN A 42 14.48 2.76 10.99
C ASN A 42 14.16 2.96 9.50
N VAL A 43 15.12 3.45 8.71
CA VAL A 43 14.90 3.71 7.27
C VAL A 43 14.47 2.43 6.52
N PHE A 44 15.03 1.27 6.87
CA PHE A 44 14.67 0.00 6.24
C PHE A 44 13.20 -0.36 6.53
N ASN A 45 12.77 -0.28 7.80
CA ASN A 45 11.38 -0.53 8.18
C ASN A 45 10.43 0.45 7.49
N ALA A 46 10.76 1.74 7.45
CA ALA A 46 9.99 2.76 6.74
C ALA A 46 9.88 2.44 5.25
N THR A 47 10.99 2.11 4.58
CA THR A 47 11.01 1.72 3.17
C THR A 47 10.16 0.46 2.94
N ALA A 48 10.29 -0.57 3.77
CA ALA A 48 9.50 -1.80 3.64
C ALA A 48 8.00 -1.53 3.79
N HIS A 49 7.59 -0.71 4.75
CA HIS A 49 6.19 -0.32 4.91
C HIS A 49 5.68 0.49 3.72
N VAL A 50 6.44 1.47 3.23
CA VAL A 50 6.07 2.25 2.03
C VAL A 50 5.94 1.34 0.82
N VAL A 51 6.90 0.45 0.58
CA VAL A 51 6.86 -0.51 -0.53
C VAL A 51 5.63 -1.42 -0.41
N THR A 52 5.33 -1.94 0.78
CA THR A 52 4.18 -2.83 1.00
C THR A 52 2.84 -2.09 0.86
N ALA A 53 2.77 -0.83 1.28
CA ALA A 53 1.57 -0.01 1.16
C ALA A 53 1.30 0.42 -0.28
N VAL A 54 2.36 0.69 -1.06
CA VAL A 54 2.27 1.11 -2.46
C VAL A 54 2.07 -0.11 -3.37
N ILE A 55 2.92 -1.13 -3.29
CA ILE A 55 2.86 -2.34 -4.12
C ILE A 55 1.67 -3.22 -3.69
N GLY A 56 0.51 -2.90 -4.25
CA GLY A 56 -0.74 -3.61 -4.06
C GLY A 56 -1.56 -3.72 -5.35
N SER A 57 -2.88 -3.58 -5.22
CA SER A 57 -3.85 -3.71 -6.32
C SER A 57 -3.58 -2.75 -7.49
N GLY A 58 -3.07 -1.55 -7.21
CA GLY A 58 -2.82 -0.52 -8.22
C GLY A 58 -1.85 -0.95 -9.33
N VAL A 59 -0.89 -1.85 -9.05
CA VAL A 59 0.05 -2.33 -10.08
C VAL A 59 -0.64 -3.13 -11.18
N LEU A 60 -1.74 -3.82 -10.84
CA LEU A 60 -2.41 -4.73 -11.77
C LEU A 60 -2.98 -3.97 -12.97
N GLY A 61 -3.43 -2.73 -12.78
CA GLY A 61 -3.96 -1.89 -13.86
C GLY A 61 -2.91 -1.19 -14.71
N LEU A 62 -1.62 -1.21 -14.34
CA LEU A 62 -0.59 -0.41 -15.00
C LEU A 62 -0.33 -0.77 -16.47
N PRO A 63 -0.28 -2.05 -16.89
CA PRO A 63 -0.12 -2.38 -18.30
C PRO A 63 -1.24 -1.79 -19.17
N TRP A 64 -2.48 -1.86 -18.67
CA TRP A 64 -3.63 -1.26 -19.34
C TRP A 64 -3.53 0.26 -19.38
N SER A 65 -3.15 0.90 -18.27
CA SER A 65 -2.98 2.36 -18.22
C SER A 65 -1.93 2.85 -19.21
N ILE A 66 -0.79 2.17 -19.33
CA ILE A 66 0.22 2.49 -20.34
C ILE A 66 -0.32 2.22 -21.75
N ALA A 67 -1.13 1.18 -21.97
CA ALA A 67 -1.75 0.96 -23.27
C ALA A 67 -2.71 2.09 -23.69
N GLN A 68 -3.45 2.66 -22.74
CA GLN A 68 -4.33 3.79 -23.02
C GLN A 68 -3.56 5.09 -23.28
N LEU A 69 -2.49 5.35 -22.52
CA LEU A 69 -1.68 6.58 -22.63
C LEU A 69 -0.64 6.51 -23.75
N GLY A 70 -0.18 5.33 -24.11
CA GLY A 70 1.00 5.11 -24.96
C GLY A 70 2.31 5.10 -24.17
N TRP A 71 3.38 4.65 -24.82
CA TRP A 71 4.70 4.45 -24.22
C TRP A 71 5.24 5.71 -23.51
N VAL A 72 5.24 6.83 -24.23
CA VAL A 72 5.88 8.06 -23.76
C VAL A 72 5.04 8.72 -22.65
N ALA A 73 3.76 8.96 -22.92
CA ALA A 73 2.89 9.61 -21.95
C ALA A 73 2.68 8.72 -20.70
N GLY A 74 2.58 7.40 -20.85
CA GLY A 74 2.46 6.48 -19.72
C GLY A 74 3.65 6.56 -18.75
N VAL A 75 4.88 6.55 -19.27
CA VAL A 75 6.09 6.67 -18.44
C VAL A 75 6.22 8.06 -17.83
N ILE A 76 5.95 9.13 -18.59
CA ILE A 76 5.94 10.50 -18.06
C ILE A 76 4.96 10.62 -16.90
N MET A 77 3.74 10.06 -17.04
CA MET A 77 2.74 10.10 -15.98
C MET A 77 3.13 9.28 -14.76
N LEU A 78 3.78 8.12 -14.92
CA LEU A 78 4.32 7.34 -13.80
C LEU A 78 5.35 8.15 -13.00
N VAL A 79 6.28 8.83 -13.69
CA VAL A 79 7.29 9.67 -13.03
C VAL A 79 6.65 10.90 -12.38
N PHE A 80 5.68 11.54 -13.05
CA PHE A 80 4.96 12.69 -12.51
C PHE A 80 4.25 12.34 -11.19
N PHE A 81 3.48 11.26 -11.16
CA PHE A 81 2.78 10.83 -9.95
C PHE A 81 3.76 10.36 -8.86
N ALA A 82 4.88 9.74 -9.20
CA ALA A 82 5.93 9.42 -8.23
C ALA A 82 6.51 10.68 -7.58
N LEU A 83 6.82 11.72 -8.36
CA LEU A 83 7.35 13.00 -7.86
C LEU A 83 6.31 13.77 -7.04
N ALA A 84 5.06 13.82 -7.50
CA ALA A 84 3.96 14.43 -6.74
C ALA A 84 3.76 13.73 -5.39
N THR A 85 3.86 12.40 -5.38
CA THR A 85 3.75 11.60 -4.15
C THR A 85 4.95 11.82 -3.23
N LEU A 86 6.18 11.88 -3.76
CA LEU A 86 7.38 12.22 -3.00
C LEU A 86 7.24 13.59 -2.32
N TYR A 87 6.80 14.59 -3.07
CA TYR A 87 6.63 15.96 -2.58
C TYR A 87 5.57 16.04 -1.49
N THR A 88 4.36 15.55 -1.77
CA THR A 88 3.24 15.58 -0.81
C THR A 88 3.52 14.76 0.44
N SER A 89 4.16 13.60 0.31
CA SER A 89 4.57 12.77 1.45
C SER A 89 5.65 13.43 2.29
N ALA A 90 6.58 14.16 1.68
CA ALA A 90 7.60 14.92 2.41
C ALA A 90 6.98 16.05 3.23
N LEU A 91 6.01 16.78 2.68
CA LEU A 91 5.25 17.79 3.42
C LEU A 91 4.47 17.17 4.58
N LEU A 92 3.78 16.04 4.35
CA LEU A 92 3.02 15.38 5.39
C LEU A 92 3.92 14.87 6.53
N ALA A 93 5.14 14.39 6.20
CA ALA A 93 6.09 13.94 7.21
C ALA A 93 6.62 15.08 8.11
N ASP A 94 6.62 16.32 7.62
CA ASP A 94 6.96 17.51 8.42
C ASP A 94 5.84 17.88 9.39
N CYS A 95 4.58 17.56 9.06
CA CYS A 95 3.42 17.84 9.91
C CYS A 95 3.29 16.89 11.11
N TYR A 96 4.14 15.87 11.22
CA TYR A 96 4.05 14.85 12.26
C TYR A 96 4.18 15.40 13.69
N ARG A 97 5.05 16.39 13.89
CA ARG A 97 5.20 17.07 15.19
C ARG A 97 4.51 18.42 15.21
N ASP A 98 4.03 18.78 16.40
CA ASP A 98 3.67 20.15 16.74
C ASP A 98 4.90 21.06 16.60
N PRO A 99 4.84 22.13 15.80
CA PRO A 99 5.97 23.03 15.59
C PRO A 99 6.34 23.85 16.84
N VAL A 100 5.42 23.98 17.80
CA VAL A 100 5.60 24.75 19.05
C VAL A 100 5.97 23.81 20.20
N THR A 101 5.18 22.77 20.44
CA THR A 101 5.37 21.89 21.61
C THR A 101 6.29 20.71 21.33
N GLY A 102 6.54 20.39 20.06
CA GLY A 102 7.26 19.18 19.66
C GLY A 102 6.46 17.90 19.88
N LYS A 103 5.19 17.97 20.32
CA LYS A 103 4.35 16.80 20.57
C LYS A 103 4.15 15.98 19.30
N ARG A 104 4.24 14.64 19.42
CA ARG A 104 3.96 13.68 18.35
C ARG A 104 2.47 13.62 18.01
N SER A 105 2.16 13.55 16.72
CA SER A 105 0.81 13.27 16.20
C SER A 105 0.73 11.82 15.75
N TYR A 106 -0.07 11.01 16.44
CA TYR A 106 -0.16 9.56 16.15
C TYR A 106 -1.02 9.25 14.92
N THR A 107 -1.92 10.17 14.56
CA THR A 107 -2.84 10.01 13.42
C THR A 107 -2.85 11.24 12.53
N TYR A 108 -3.30 11.07 11.29
CA TYR A 108 -3.53 12.20 10.37
C TYR A 108 -4.40 13.31 10.98
N MET A 109 -5.46 12.95 11.71
CA MET A 109 -6.37 13.93 12.32
C MET A 109 -5.71 14.71 13.45
N ASP A 110 -4.83 14.07 14.23
CA ASP A 110 -4.06 14.74 15.28
C ASP A 110 -3.14 15.81 14.66
N ALA A 111 -2.45 15.46 13.57
CA ALA A 111 -1.59 16.40 12.86
C ALA A 111 -2.39 17.59 12.30
N VAL A 112 -3.55 17.33 11.68
CA VAL A 112 -4.44 18.40 11.20
C VAL A 112 -4.92 19.28 12.35
N ASN A 113 -5.34 18.69 13.47
CA ASN A 113 -5.83 19.45 14.62
C ASN A 113 -4.72 20.33 15.22
N CYS A 114 -3.50 19.80 15.29
CA CYS A 114 -2.34 20.49 15.83
C CYS A 114 -1.93 21.70 14.98
N HIS A 115 -2.02 21.60 13.65
CA HIS A 115 -1.54 22.65 12.74
C HIS A 115 -2.64 23.62 12.29
N LEU A 116 -3.87 23.16 12.09
CA LEU A 116 -4.95 23.92 11.45
C LEU A 116 -6.16 24.17 12.37
N GLY A 117 -6.33 23.36 13.41
CA GLY A 117 -7.43 23.48 14.38
C GLY A 117 -8.70 22.71 14.00
N LYS A 118 -9.70 22.77 14.89
CA LYS A 118 -10.85 21.85 14.92
C LYS A 118 -11.74 21.90 13.67
N LYS A 119 -11.92 23.05 13.02
CA LYS A 119 -12.81 23.15 11.84
C LYS A 119 -12.24 22.38 10.63
N GLN A 120 -10.94 22.48 10.45
CA GLN A 120 -10.20 21.85 9.37
C GLN A 120 -10.11 20.34 9.57
N VAL A 121 -10.08 19.87 10.82
CA VAL A 121 -10.21 18.44 11.14
C VAL A 121 -11.46 17.85 10.51
N TYR A 122 -12.62 18.51 10.60
CA TYR A 122 -13.85 17.99 9.98
C TYR A 122 -13.75 17.87 8.45
N LEU A 123 -13.19 18.88 7.77
CA LEU A 123 -13.04 18.87 6.31
C LEU A 123 -12.02 17.80 5.86
N CYS A 124 -10.87 17.74 6.53
CA CYS A 124 -9.83 16.73 6.28
C CYS A 124 -10.33 15.32 6.64
N ALA A 125 -11.18 15.18 7.65
CA ALA A 125 -11.82 13.92 8.01
C ALA A 125 -12.72 13.41 6.90
N ILE A 126 -13.58 14.26 6.34
CA ILE A 126 -14.43 13.87 5.21
C ILE A 126 -13.57 13.39 4.04
N ALA A 127 -12.53 14.14 3.67
CA ALA A 127 -11.63 13.76 2.58
C ALA A 127 -10.89 12.44 2.85
N GLN A 128 -10.33 12.27 4.06
CA GLN A 128 -9.57 11.08 4.43
C GLN A 128 -10.44 9.83 4.52
N TYR A 129 -11.62 9.91 5.14
CA TYR A 129 -12.52 8.76 5.25
C TYR A 129 -13.09 8.35 3.89
N LEU A 130 -13.39 9.31 3.01
CA LEU A 130 -13.76 9.00 1.63
C LEU A 130 -12.62 8.30 0.89
N ASN A 131 -11.37 8.76 1.06
CA ASN A 131 -10.21 8.11 0.45
C ASN A 131 -10.02 6.66 0.96
N LEU A 132 -10.12 6.45 2.28
CA LEU A 132 -10.05 5.11 2.89
C LEU A 132 -11.17 4.20 2.39
N LEU A 133 -12.39 4.70 2.26
CA LEU A 133 -13.53 3.97 1.72
C LEU A 133 -13.30 3.57 0.26
N CYS A 134 -12.93 4.52 -0.60
CA CYS A 134 -12.63 4.26 -2.01
C CYS A 134 -11.50 3.25 -2.18
N THR A 135 -10.46 3.37 -1.37
CA THR A 135 -9.33 2.43 -1.39
C THR A 135 -9.77 1.03 -0.96
N SER A 136 -10.58 0.91 0.09
CA SER A 136 -11.14 -0.37 0.56
C SER A 136 -12.00 -1.05 -0.50
N ILE A 137 -12.84 -0.27 -1.21
CA ILE A 137 -13.64 -0.76 -2.35
C ILE A 137 -12.71 -1.25 -3.46
N GLY A 138 -11.68 -0.46 -3.81
CA GLY A 138 -10.71 -0.80 -4.85
C GLY A 138 -9.98 -2.12 -4.57
N TYR A 139 -9.50 -2.30 -3.33
CA TYR A 139 -8.88 -3.56 -2.91
C TYR A 139 -9.88 -4.74 -2.97
N THR A 140 -11.12 -4.55 -2.53
CA THR A 140 -12.14 -5.61 -2.54
C THR A 140 -12.48 -6.07 -3.95
N ILE A 141 -12.70 -5.13 -4.87
CA ILE A 141 -12.97 -5.43 -6.27
C ILE A 141 -11.77 -6.15 -6.89
N THR A 142 -10.57 -5.62 -6.65
CA THR A 142 -9.35 -6.20 -7.21
C THR A 142 -9.17 -7.64 -6.76
N THR A 143 -9.21 -7.92 -5.45
CA THR A 143 -9.07 -9.27 -4.93
C THR A 143 -10.13 -10.22 -5.49
N ALA A 144 -11.38 -9.78 -5.64
CA ALA A 144 -12.42 -10.59 -6.23
C ALA A 144 -12.12 -10.93 -7.70
N THR A 145 -11.70 -9.94 -8.50
CA THR A 145 -11.33 -10.17 -9.90
C THR A 145 -10.13 -11.09 -10.04
N SER A 146 -9.16 -11.01 -9.13
CA SER A 146 -8.00 -11.90 -9.05
C SER A 146 -8.39 -13.34 -8.80
N MET A 147 -9.25 -13.57 -7.81
CA MET A 147 -9.74 -14.93 -7.50
C MET A 147 -10.57 -15.51 -8.64
N VAL A 148 -11.37 -14.69 -9.33
CA VAL A 148 -12.09 -15.10 -10.54
C VAL A 148 -11.12 -15.50 -11.67
N ALA A 149 -10.05 -14.74 -11.89
CA ALA A 149 -9.04 -15.06 -12.88
C ALA A 149 -8.35 -16.42 -12.59
N VAL A 150 -7.98 -16.66 -11.33
CA VAL A 150 -7.38 -17.94 -10.89
C VAL A 150 -8.35 -19.10 -11.10
N LYS A 151 -9.62 -18.96 -10.68
CA LYS A 151 -10.63 -20.02 -10.84
C LYS A 151 -10.93 -20.32 -12.31
N ARG A 152 -10.99 -19.30 -13.17
CA ARG A 152 -11.13 -19.50 -14.62
C ARG A 152 -9.92 -20.23 -15.19
N ALA A 153 -8.71 -19.85 -14.82
CA ALA A 153 -7.50 -20.53 -15.27
C ALA A 153 -7.46 -22.02 -14.87
N LEU A 154 -7.90 -22.35 -13.66
CA LEU A 154 -8.02 -23.74 -13.19
C LEU A 154 -9.10 -24.52 -13.95
N CYS A 155 -10.23 -23.88 -14.24
CA CYS A 155 -11.32 -24.48 -15.01
C CYS A 155 -10.87 -24.82 -16.45
N PHE A 156 -10.20 -23.89 -17.15
CA PHE A 156 -9.66 -24.15 -18.49
C PHE A 156 -8.58 -25.23 -18.51
N HIS A 157 -7.76 -25.31 -17.46
CA HIS A 157 -6.76 -26.36 -17.33
C HIS A 157 -7.40 -27.75 -17.18
N THR A 158 -8.53 -27.83 -16.48
CA THR A 158 -9.18 -29.11 -16.15
C THR A 158 -10.14 -29.57 -17.25
N ASN A 159 -10.94 -28.65 -17.78
CA ASN A 159 -12.07 -28.97 -18.68
C ASN A 159 -11.77 -28.69 -20.16
N GLY A 160 -10.56 -28.22 -20.49
CA GLY A 160 -10.20 -27.77 -21.83
C GLY A 160 -10.51 -26.29 -22.07
N HIS A 161 -9.90 -25.73 -23.12
CA HIS A 161 -9.94 -24.29 -23.41
C HIS A 161 -11.31 -23.81 -23.93
N ASP A 162 -12.14 -24.73 -24.45
CA ASP A 162 -13.47 -24.44 -24.99
C ASP A 162 -14.59 -24.54 -23.92
N ALA A 163 -14.24 -24.82 -22.66
CA ALA A 163 -15.21 -24.94 -21.59
C ALA A 163 -15.82 -23.58 -21.20
N HIS A 164 -17.15 -23.52 -21.03
CA HIS A 164 -17.84 -22.34 -20.53
C HIS A 164 -17.59 -22.14 -19.02
N CYS A 165 -16.47 -21.50 -18.68
CA CYS A 165 -16.07 -21.23 -17.30
C CYS A 165 -16.59 -19.85 -16.82
N HIS A 166 -17.86 -19.78 -16.40
CA HIS A 166 -18.39 -18.59 -15.73
C HIS A 166 -18.11 -18.65 -14.22
N VAL A 167 -17.55 -17.58 -13.66
CA VAL A 167 -17.27 -17.44 -12.22
C VAL A 167 -17.72 -16.05 -11.79
N SER A 168 -18.55 -15.97 -10.75
CA SER A 168 -19.06 -14.72 -10.18
C SER A 168 -18.04 -14.06 -9.24
N ASN A 169 -18.00 -12.72 -9.24
CA ASN A 169 -17.16 -11.95 -8.32
C ASN A 169 -17.74 -11.86 -6.90
N ILE A 170 -19.08 -11.92 -6.76
CA ILE A 170 -19.78 -11.61 -5.50
C ILE A 170 -19.30 -12.48 -4.32
N PRO A 171 -19.15 -13.82 -4.44
CA PRO A 171 -18.70 -14.64 -3.32
C PRO A 171 -17.31 -14.24 -2.82
N TRP A 172 -16.40 -13.87 -3.72
CA TRP A 172 -15.04 -13.46 -3.37
C TRP A 172 -15.01 -12.10 -2.70
N MET A 173 -15.89 -11.17 -3.09
CA MET A 173 -16.05 -9.88 -2.40
C MET A 173 -16.54 -10.10 -0.96
N ILE A 174 -17.53 -10.97 -0.75
CA ILE A 174 -18.07 -11.28 0.58
C ILE A 174 -16.99 -11.91 1.47
N VAL A 175 -16.26 -12.91 0.96
CA VAL A 175 -15.18 -13.57 1.70
C VAL A 175 -14.09 -12.58 2.08
N PHE A 176 -13.65 -11.74 1.13
CA PHE A 176 -12.60 -10.75 1.42
C PHE A 176 -13.06 -9.68 2.41
N GLY A 177 -14.30 -9.19 2.29
CA GLY A 177 -14.89 -8.27 3.27
C GLY A 177 -14.97 -8.88 4.67
N GLY A 178 -15.32 -10.17 4.78
CA GLY A 178 -15.30 -10.89 6.05
C GLY A 178 -13.91 -10.95 6.69
N ILE A 179 -12.87 -11.20 5.88
CA ILE A 179 -11.47 -11.17 6.34
C ILE A 179 -11.08 -9.76 6.80
N GLN A 180 -11.48 -8.72 6.07
CA GLN A 180 -11.20 -7.33 6.45
C GLN A 180 -11.84 -6.97 7.81
N ILE A 181 -13.09 -7.35 8.06
CA ILE A 181 -13.78 -7.13 9.35
C ILE A 181 -13.07 -7.86 10.49
N PHE A 182 -12.59 -9.08 10.24
CA PHE A 182 -11.83 -9.83 11.23
C PHE A 182 -10.48 -9.17 11.54
N LEU A 183 -9.73 -8.78 10.51
CA LEU A 183 -8.43 -8.12 10.67
C LEU A 183 -8.56 -6.72 11.30
N SER A 184 -9.69 -6.02 11.10
CA SER A 184 -9.92 -4.71 11.72
C SER A 184 -10.12 -4.78 13.23
N GLN A 185 -10.31 -5.97 13.81
CA GLN A 185 -10.36 -6.15 15.27
C GLN A 185 -8.96 -6.12 15.90
N LEU A 186 -7.89 -6.17 15.10
CA LEU A 186 -6.52 -6.12 15.59
C LEU A 186 -6.12 -4.66 15.88
N PRO A 187 -5.76 -4.31 17.13
CA PRO A 187 -5.65 -2.93 17.56
C PRO A 187 -4.36 -2.21 17.11
N ASP A 188 -3.32 -2.92 16.66
CA ASP A 188 -2.02 -2.34 16.32
C ASP A 188 -1.32 -3.07 15.16
N PHE A 189 -0.62 -2.31 14.31
CA PHE A 189 0.32 -2.78 13.28
C PHE A 189 1.36 -3.78 13.81
N SER A 190 1.72 -3.69 15.09
CA SER A 190 2.60 -4.66 15.74
C SER A 190 2.09 -6.11 15.63
N HIS A 191 0.77 -6.30 15.65
CA HIS A 191 0.10 -7.60 15.50
C HIS A 191 -0.06 -8.01 14.02
N LEU A 192 0.06 -7.05 13.10
CA LEU A 192 0.00 -7.26 11.65
C LEU A 192 1.37 -7.44 10.99
N LYS A 193 2.46 -7.48 11.77
CA LYS A 193 3.83 -7.66 11.27
C LYS A 193 3.95 -8.91 10.39
N PHE A 194 3.39 -10.03 10.84
CA PHE A 194 3.41 -11.28 10.08
C PHE A 194 2.66 -11.15 8.74
N VAL A 195 1.45 -10.57 8.77
CA VAL A 195 0.64 -10.34 7.56
C VAL A 195 1.38 -9.43 6.58
N SER A 196 2.04 -8.38 7.08
CA SER A 196 2.84 -7.45 6.27
C SER A 196 4.04 -8.13 5.60
N ILE A 197 4.74 -9.02 6.32
CA ILE A 197 5.86 -9.79 5.75
C ILE A 197 5.37 -10.73 4.65
N VAL A 198 4.28 -11.47 4.89
CA VAL A 198 3.68 -12.35 3.88
C VAL A 198 3.24 -11.55 2.67
N ALA A 199 2.60 -10.39 2.86
CA ALA A 199 2.20 -9.50 1.78
C ALA A 199 3.40 -9.04 0.95
N ALA A 200 4.50 -8.61 1.59
CA ALA A 200 5.72 -8.19 0.90
C ALA A 200 6.34 -9.33 0.08
N ILE A 201 6.41 -10.55 0.62
CA ILE A 201 6.93 -11.73 -0.09
C ILE A 201 6.04 -12.07 -1.29
N MET A 202 4.72 -12.14 -1.10
CA MET A 202 3.77 -12.39 -2.18
C MET A 202 3.86 -11.31 -3.26
N SER A 203 4.03 -10.05 -2.86
CA SER A 203 4.25 -8.94 -3.77
C SER A 203 5.49 -9.13 -4.62
N ALA A 204 6.62 -9.48 -4.03
CA ALA A 204 7.82 -9.80 -4.78
C ALA A 204 7.61 -10.98 -5.74
N ILE A 205 6.96 -12.06 -5.29
CA ILE A 205 6.76 -13.27 -6.12
C ILE A 205 5.90 -12.97 -7.35
N TYR A 206 4.71 -12.36 -7.20
CA TYR A 206 3.86 -12.09 -8.36
C TYR A 206 4.53 -11.09 -9.32
N SER A 207 5.32 -10.17 -8.78
CA SER A 207 6.12 -9.21 -9.54
C SER A 207 7.12 -9.90 -10.47
N PHE A 208 7.93 -10.82 -9.94
CA PHE A 208 8.87 -11.60 -10.73
C PHE A 208 8.17 -12.49 -11.76
N ILE A 209 7.04 -13.11 -11.38
CA ILE A 209 6.24 -13.92 -12.31
C ILE A 209 5.70 -13.05 -13.45
N GLY A 210 5.13 -11.88 -13.15
CA GLY A 210 4.58 -10.96 -14.15
C GLY A 210 5.63 -10.46 -15.14
N VAL A 211 6.81 -10.08 -14.64
CA VAL A 211 7.95 -9.68 -15.46
C VAL A 211 8.45 -10.85 -16.31
N GLY A 212 8.68 -12.02 -15.71
CA GLY A 212 9.18 -13.20 -16.40
C GLY A 212 8.24 -13.68 -17.51
N LEU A 213 6.92 -13.70 -17.26
CA LEU A 213 5.92 -14.04 -18.26
C LEU A 213 5.87 -13.01 -19.40
N SER A 214 6.02 -11.73 -19.08
CA SER A 214 6.04 -10.66 -20.10
C SER A 214 7.25 -10.80 -21.02
N ILE A 215 8.45 -11.04 -20.46
CA ILE A 215 9.68 -11.27 -21.23
C ILE A 215 9.54 -12.53 -22.10
N ALA A 216 9.09 -13.65 -21.51
CA ALA A 216 8.86 -14.89 -22.26
C ALA A 216 7.86 -14.69 -23.39
N ARG A 217 6.85 -13.83 -23.20
CA ARG A 217 5.85 -13.52 -24.20
C ARG A 217 6.41 -12.68 -25.34
N MET A 218 7.22 -11.66 -25.03
CA MET A 218 7.93 -10.85 -26.02
C MET A 218 8.89 -11.68 -26.87
N ALA A 219 9.56 -12.69 -26.28
CA ALA A 219 10.42 -13.59 -27.03
C ALA A 219 9.66 -14.47 -28.04
N ILE A 220 8.37 -14.72 -27.81
CA ILE A 220 7.51 -15.55 -28.67
C ILE A 220 6.80 -14.71 -29.74
N ARG A 221 6.50 -13.43 -29.48
CA ARG A 221 5.78 -12.56 -30.42
C ARG A 221 6.43 -11.18 -30.54
N ASN A 222 6.70 -10.76 -31.78
CA ASN A 222 7.08 -9.37 -32.13
C ASN A 222 5.86 -8.44 -32.05
N VAL A 223 5.26 -8.30 -30.86
CA VAL A 223 4.20 -7.31 -30.62
C VAL A 223 4.85 -6.05 -30.10
N SER A 224 4.93 -5.03 -30.93
CA SER A 224 5.28 -3.67 -30.50
C SER A 224 3.97 -2.89 -30.40
N GLY A 225 3.53 -2.56 -29.19
CA GLY A 225 2.38 -1.68 -28.99
C GLY A 225 2.59 -0.31 -29.67
N PRO A 226 1.53 0.36 -30.14
CA PRO A 226 1.64 1.67 -30.77
C PRO A 226 2.24 2.71 -29.81
N VAL A 227 3.06 3.61 -30.36
CA VAL A 227 3.70 4.71 -29.61
C VAL A 227 2.66 5.61 -28.91
N TRP A 228 1.49 5.80 -29.56
CA TRP A 228 0.45 6.76 -29.16
C TRP A 228 -0.75 6.13 -28.42
N GLY A 229 -0.65 4.86 -28.02
CA GLY A 229 -1.71 4.12 -27.32
C GLY A 229 -2.85 3.63 -28.23
N THR A 230 -3.96 3.23 -27.61
CA THR A 230 -5.14 2.64 -28.28
C THR A 230 -5.83 3.59 -29.28
N GLN A 231 -6.31 3.03 -30.39
CA GLN A 231 -7.14 3.73 -31.38
C GLN A 231 -8.62 3.59 -30.99
N LEU A 232 -9.19 4.65 -30.40
CA LEU A 232 -10.59 4.72 -29.95
C LEU A 232 -11.24 5.98 -30.51
N SER A 233 -12.58 6.06 -30.47
CA SER A 233 -13.29 7.31 -30.76
C SER A 233 -12.81 8.41 -29.80
N PRO A 234 -12.83 9.71 -30.18
CA PRO A 234 -12.29 10.77 -29.34
C PRO A 234 -12.86 10.79 -27.91
N ALA A 235 -14.17 10.62 -27.75
CA ALA A 235 -14.81 10.57 -26.43
C ALA A 235 -14.36 9.35 -25.60
N ALA A 236 -14.31 8.17 -26.20
CA ALA A 236 -13.89 6.95 -25.52
C ALA A 236 -12.39 6.99 -25.16
N LYS A 237 -11.56 7.60 -26.02
CA LYS A 237 -10.14 7.82 -25.75
C LYS A 237 -9.95 8.76 -24.56
N THR A 238 -10.64 9.90 -24.53
CA THR A 238 -10.60 10.84 -23.41
C THR A 238 -10.98 10.17 -22.09
N TRP A 239 -12.08 9.42 -22.08
CA TRP A 239 -12.51 8.68 -20.89
C TRP A 239 -11.48 7.64 -20.43
N SER A 240 -10.86 6.92 -21.37
CA SER A 240 -9.83 5.92 -21.07
C SER A 240 -8.55 6.55 -20.53
N VAL A 241 -8.17 7.74 -21.02
CA VAL A 241 -7.05 8.52 -20.49
C VAL A 241 -7.33 8.92 -19.04
N PHE A 242 -8.51 9.44 -18.71
CA PHE A 242 -8.84 9.80 -17.33
C PHE A 242 -8.82 8.59 -16.38
N GLN A 243 -9.34 7.45 -16.82
CA GLN A 243 -9.25 6.20 -16.05
C GLN A 243 -7.78 5.75 -15.86
N ALA A 244 -6.96 5.83 -16.90
CA ALA A 244 -5.54 5.47 -16.81
C ALA A 244 -4.79 6.38 -15.84
N LEU A 245 -5.06 7.69 -15.86
CA LEU A 245 -4.51 8.65 -14.90
C LEU A 245 -4.96 8.34 -13.46
N GLY A 246 -6.24 8.04 -13.26
CA GLY A 246 -6.78 7.65 -11.96
C GLY A 246 -6.14 6.36 -11.43
N ASN A 247 -5.94 5.36 -12.29
CA ASN A 247 -5.25 4.11 -11.95
C ASN A 247 -3.79 4.35 -11.53
N ILE A 248 -3.06 5.21 -12.25
CA ILE A 248 -1.67 5.56 -11.90
C ILE A 248 -1.63 6.34 -10.58
N ALA A 249 -2.53 7.30 -10.37
CA ALA A 249 -2.63 8.04 -9.12
C ALA A 249 -2.90 7.10 -7.94
N PHE A 250 -3.85 6.19 -8.10
CA PHE A 250 -4.18 5.17 -7.10
C PHE A 250 -2.99 4.26 -6.79
N ALA A 251 -2.20 3.87 -7.81
CA ALA A 251 -1.04 3.01 -7.61
C ALA A 251 0.04 3.62 -6.71
N TYR A 252 0.13 4.96 -6.61
CA TYR A 252 1.06 5.65 -5.69
C TYR A 252 0.41 6.10 -4.37
N SER A 253 -0.86 5.76 -4.13
CA SER A 253 -1.57 6.18 -2.92
C SER A 253 -1.15 5.36 -1.70
N PHE A 254 -0.29 5.93 -0.85
CA PHE A 254 0.01 5.40 0.49
C PHE A 254 0.02 6.46 1.59
N SER A 255 -0.12 7.74 1.24
CA SER A 255 -0.05 8.86 2.19
C SER A 255 -1.05 8.76 3.33
N MET A 256 -2.17 8.06 3.11
CA MET A 256 -3.19 7.79 4.12
C MET A 256 -2.72 6.98 5.34
N VAL A 257 -1.60 6.27 5.24
CA VAL A 257 -0.98 5.51 6.35
C VAL A 257 0.41 6.06 6.74
N LEU A 258 0.80 7.21 6.18
CA LEU A 258 2.16 7.72 6.32
C LEU A 258 2.47 8.15 7.76
N ILE A 259 1.54 8.82 8.43
CA ILE A 259 1.73 9.28 9.81
C ILE A 259 1.86 8.09 10.77
N GLU A 260 1.05 7.07 10.54
CA GLU A 260 1.04 5.83 11.32
C GLU A 260 2.35 5.05 11.11
N ILE A 261 2.89 5.01 9.88
CA ILE A 261 4.23 4.46 9.63
C ILE A 261 5.29 5.29 10.34
N GLN A 262 5.20 6.62 10.27
CA GLN A 262 6.15 7.53 10.91
C GLN A 262 6.15 7.40 12.43
N ASP A 263 5.00 7.14 13.04
CA ASP A 263 4.87 6.87 14.48
C ASP A 263 5.54 5.55 14.90
N THR A 264 5.93 4.66 13.99
CA THR A 264 6.74 3.47 14.35
C THR A 264 8.24 3.75 14.40
N LEU A 265 8.68 4.94 13.97
CA LEU A 265 10.10 5.25 13.78
C LEU A 265 10.76 5.75 15.07
N ARG A 266 12.02 5.33 15.25
CA ARG A 266 12.91 5.89 16.27
C ARG A 266 13.01 7.40 16.05
N GLY A 267 12.65 8.16 17.08
CA GLY A 267 12.78 9.62 17.10
C GLY A 267 13.43 10.03 18.42
N THR A 268 14.73 10.32 18.39
CA THR A 268 15.40 10.92 19.55
C THR A 268 16.50 11.87 19.08
N PRO A 269 16.88 12.86 19.91
CA PRO A 269 18.00 13.75 19.64
C PRO A 269 19.32 13.01 19.31
N LYS A 270 19.46 11.76 19.77
CA LYS A 270 20.68 10.95 19.66
C LYS A 270 20.86 10.23 18.32
N TYR A 271 19.78 9.84 17.62
CA TYR A 271 19.87 8.93 16.47
C TYR A 271 19.40 9.53 15.13
N ALA A 272 18.39 10.42 15.13
CA ALA A 272 17.92 11.31 14.05
C ALA A 272 16.43 11.65 14.29
N PRO A 273 15.92 12.80 13.80
CA PRO A 273 14.48 13.06 13.78
C PRO A 273 13.77 12.03 12.90
N GLU A 274 12.66 11.47 13.39
CA GLU A 274 11.80 10.51 12.69
C GLU A 274 11.37 11.01 11.30
N THR A 275 11.19 12.32 11.13
CA THR A 275 10.89 12.97 9.84
C THR A 275 11.99 12.73 8.81
N VAL A 276 13.27 12.77 9.22
CA VAL A 276 14.40 12.50 8.32
C VAL A 276 14.40 11.02 7.92
N THR A 277 14.15 10.13 8.88
CA THR A 277 14.03 8.70 8.65
C THR A 277 12.88 8.39 7.70
N MET A 278 11.71 8.98 7.93
CA MET A 278 10.52 8.82 7.09
C MET A 278 10.76 9.34 5.68
N LYS A 279 11.30 10.55 5.51
CA LYS A 279 11.63 11.12 4.19
C LYS A 279 12.62 10.25 3.42
N LYS A 280 13.67 9.74 4.08
CA LYS A 280 14.61 8.79 3.46
C LYS A 280 13.90 7.48 3.08
N GLY A 281 13.06 6.94 3.98
CA GLY A 281 12.29 5.73 3.79
C GLY A 281 11.36 5.82 2.57
N THR A 282 10.59 6.91 2.50
CA THR A 282 9.70 7.28 1.39
C THR A 282 10.45 7.45 0.08
N LYS A 283 11.62 8.13 0.09
CA LYS A 283 12.43 8.31 -1.11
C LYS A 283 12.84 6.98 -1.73
N TRP A 284 13.38 6.06 -0.91
CA TRP A 284 13.75 4.73 -1.36
C TRP A 284 12.54 3.89 -1.75
N GLY A 285 11.46 3.94 -0.96
CA GLY A 285 10.23 3.20 -1.22
C GLY A 285 9.61 3.57 -2.55
N ILE A 286 9.38 4.86 -2.80
CA ILE A 286 8.83 5.34 -4.07
C ILE A 286 9.80 5.09 -5.23
N GLY A 287 11.11 5.20 -5.03
CA GLY A 287 12.10 4.87 -6.07
C GLY A 287 12.00 3.40 -6.50
N ILE A 288 11.96 2.48 -5.54
CA ILE A 288 11.81 1.04 -5.79
C ILE A 288 10.48 0.74 -6.48
N THR A 289 9.37 1.30 -5.97
CA THR A 289 8.05 1.04 -6.55
C THR A 289 7.92 1.64 -7.95
N THR A 290 8.50 2.82 -8.22
CA THR A 290 8.48 3.45 -9.55
C THR A 290 9.25 2.61 -10.57
N ALA A 291 10.44 2.11 -10.21
CA ALA A 291 11.21 1.21 -11.07
C ALA A 291 10.42 -0.07 -11.35
N PHE A 292 9.78 -0.62 -10.33
CA PHE A 292 8.95 -1.81 -10.46
C PHE A 292 7.70 -1.58 -11.34
N TYR A 293 6.98 -0.49 -11.11
CA TYR A 293 5.77 -0.08 -11.85
C TYR A 293 6.06 0.21 -13.31
N THR A 294 7.15 0.92 -13.58
CA THR A 294 7.61 1.15 -14.94
C THR A 294 7.92 -0.17 -15.62
N SER A 295 8.60 -1.09 -14.92
CA SER A 295 8.92 -2.41 -15.47
C SER A 295 7.66 -3.22 -15.79
N VAL A 296 6.72 -3.36 -14.86
CA VAL A 296 5.48 -4.13 -15.07
C VAL A 296 4.58 -3.48 -16.13
N GLY A 297 4.40 -2.16 -16.05
CA GLY A 297 3.58 -1.43 -17.01
C GLY A 297 4.14 -1.52 -18.43
N CYS A 298 5.43 -1.25 -18.61
CA CYS A 298 6.10 -1.26 -19.91
C CYS A 298 6.21 -2.67 -20.49
N LEU A 299 6.69 -3.64 -19.71
CA LEU A 299 6.81 -5.02 -20.19
C LEU A 299 5.44 -5.65 -20.45
N GLY A 300 4.45 -5.34 -19.61
CA GLY A 300 3.07 -5.73 -19.85
C GLY A 300 2.53 -5.11 -21.15
N PHE A 301 2.75 -3.81 -21.39
CA PHE A 301 2.33 -3.19 -22.64
C PHE A 301 3.08 -3.74 -23.86
N ALA A 302 4.38 -4.02 -23.75
CA ALA A 302 5.12 -4.70 -24.82
C ALA A 302 4.56 -6.10 -25.12
N ALA A 303 4.24 -6.88 -24.09
CA ALA A 303 3.77 -8.25 -24.28
C ALA A 303 2.37 -8.33 -24.92
N PHE A 304 1.52 -7.30 -24.73
CA PHE A 304 0.10 -7.35 -25.11
C PHE A 304 -0.37 -6.25 -26.07
N GLY A 305 0.42 -5.20 -26.29
CA GLY A 305 0.06 -4.07 -27.13
C GLY A 305 -1.27 -3.43 -26.74
N GLN A 306 -2.07 -3.03 -27.74
CA GLN A 306 -3.37 -2.38 -27.53
C GLN A 306 -4.40 -3.26 -26.77
N HIS A 307 -4.15 -4.56 -26.68
CA HIS A 307 -5.01 -5.52 -25.98
C HIS A 307 -4.48 -5.85 -24.58
N ALA A 308 -3.63 -5.00 -24.00
CA ALA A 308 -3.23 -5.13 -22.61
C ALA A 308 -4.47 -5.23 -21.72
N PRO A 309 -4.64 -6.35 -20.99
CA PRO A 309 -5.83 -6.58 -20.20
C PRO A 309 -5.85 -5.65 -18.99
N GLY A 310 -7.05 -5.32 -18.49
CA GLY A 310 -7.26 -4.40 -17.37
C GLY A 310 -6.63 -4.81 -16.03
N SER A 311 -6.06 -6.01 -15.94
CA SER A 311 -5.26 -6.49 -14.80
C SER A 311 -4.08 -7.36 -15.27
N VAL A 312 -2.98 -7.41 -14.50
CA VAL A 312 -1.81 -8.31 -14.70
C VAL A 312 -2.18 -9.80 -14.58
N GLU A 313 -3.36 -10.17 -14.09
CA GLU A 313 -3.85 -11.56 -14.14
C GLU A 313 -4.62 -11.86 -15.42
N GLY A 314 -5.20 -10.81 -16.02
CA GLY A 314 -5.62 -10.83 -17.41
C GLY A 314 -4.46 -11.21 -18.35
N ILE A 315 -3.22 -10.87 -17.99
CA ILE A 315 -2.00 -11.27 -18.73
C ILE A 315 -1.78 -12.79 -18.65
N GLN A 316 -2.00 -13.43 -17.49
CA GLN A 316 -1.88 -14.87 -17.34
C GLN A 316 -2.97 -15.64 -18.13
N SER A 317 -4.20 -15.14 -18.10
CA SER A 317 -5.31 -15.71 -18.87
C SER A 317 -5.17 -15.46 -20.37
N SER A 318 -4.68 -14.29 -20.79
CA SER A 318 -4.46 -13.93 -22.19
C SER A 318 -3.23 -14.65 -22.78
N VAL A 319 -2.10 -14.77 -22.06
CA VAL A 319 -0.92 -15.55 -22.51
C VAL A 319 -1.27 -17.01 -22.77
N LYS A 320 -2.10 -17.64 -21.92
CA LYS A 320 -2.57 -19.02 -22.15
C LYS A 320 -3.59 -19.10 -23.28
N GLY A 321 -4.51 -18.13 -23.40
CA GLY A 321 -5.50 -18.09 -24.48
C GLY A 321 -4.93 -17.91 -25.90
N THR A 322 -3.76 -17.28 -26.07
CA THR A 322 -3.20 -17.04 -27.42
C THR A 322 -2.19 -18.07 -27.91
N LYS A 323 -1.95 -19.18 -27.18
CA LYS A 323 -1.11 -20.28 -27.68
C LYS A 323 -1.83 -21.24 -28.64
N LEU A 324 -3.12 -21.04 -28.96
CA LEU A 324 -3.87 -21.93 -29.86
C LEU A 324 -4.52 -21.28 -31.09
N PHE A 325 -4.36 -19.98 -31.32
CA PHE A 325 -4.83 -19.34 -32.56
C PHE A 325 -3.89 -19.52 -33.77
N HIS A 326 -2.75 -20.21 -33.61
CA HIS A 326 -1.98 -20.73 -34.75
C HIS A 326 -1.21 -21.99 -34.36
N THR A 327 -1.90 -23.12 -34.39
CA THR A 327 -1.35 -24.41 -34.84
C THR A 327 -2.54 -25.33 -35.12
N LYS A 328 -3.22 -25.08 -36.24
CA LYS A 328 -3.65 -26.11 -37.20
C LYS A 328 -4.32 -25.46 -38.41
N ASN A 329 -3.83 -25.91 -39.57
CA ASN A 329 -4.19 -25.62 -40.96
C ASN A 329 -3.60 -24.32 -41.52
#